data_AF-A0A372GGA1-F1
#
_entry.id   AF-A0A372GGA1-F1
#
_cell.length_a   1.000
_cell.length_b   1.000
_cell.length_c   1.000
_cell.angle_alpha   90.00
_cell.angle_beta   90.00
_cell.angle_gamma   90.00
#
_symmetry.space_group_name_H-M   'P 1'
#
loop_
_entity.id
_entity.type
_entity.pdbx_description
1 polymer ?
#
loop_
_entity_poly.entity_id
_entity_poly.type
_entity_poly.pdbx_seq_one_letter_code
_entity_poly.pdbx_strand_id
1 'polypeptide(L)'
;MPSVTGHTERDTRARVARLILEHGPVTASTLGERVGLTPAAIRRHLDALLADGMIEVRKARTPQTRRGRGRPAKWFAITDAGRSAFVHAYDDLATSALRFLAETVGEHAVAEFARRQIADLERRYRPVVQEAPPHQRVRTLAEALSSDGYAAAAAQAPRPGGGEQLCQHHCPVAHVAAEFPQLCEAETEAFSRLLGTPVQRLATIAHGDGICTTHVSPRSLCGTGDEERPLNGDEESGGTSL
;
A
#
# COMPACT_ATOMS: atom_id res chain seq x y z
N MET A 1 25.33 -13.46 -23.85
CA MET A 1 24.21 -12.71 -24.47
C MET A 1 22.92 -13.50 -24.24
N PRO A 2 22.17 -13.27 -23.15
CA PRO A 2 20.87 -13.90 -23.00
C PRO A 2 19.90 -13.28 -24.01
N SER A 3 19.23 -14.15 -24.75
CA SER A 3 18.45 -13.88 -25.96
C SER A 3 17.18 -13.04 -25.70
N VAL A 4 17.06 -11.93 -26.43
CA VAL A 4 15.92 -10.98 -26.46
C VAL A 4 14.56 -11.68 -26.58
N THR A 5 14.50 -12.81 -27.28
CA THR A 5 13.31 -13.65 -27.47
C THR A 5 12.74 -14.23 -26.17
N GLY A 6 13.60 -14.53 -25.19
CA GLY A 6 13.18 -15.07 -23.89
C GLY A 6 12.54 -14.01 -22.98
N HIS A 7 12.91 -12.74 -23.18
CA HIS A 7 12.33 -11.62 -22.44
C HIS A 7 10.89 -11.33 -22.91
N THR A 8 10.67 -11.32 -24.24
CA THR A 8 9.33 -11.15 -24.82
C THR A 8 8.36 -12.29 -24.48
N GLU A 9 8.86 -13.52 -24.36
CA GLU A 9 8.04 -14.68 -24.01
C GLU A 9 7.64 -14.67 -22.53
N ARG A 10 8.51 -14.19 -21.64
CA ARG A 10 8.22 -13.97 -20.21
C ARG A 10 7.23 -12.82 -20.00
N ASP A 11 7.42 -11.72 -20.71
CA ASP A 11 6.52 -10.55 -20.66
C ASP A 11 5.09 -10.89 -21.13
N THR A 12 4.99 -11.64 -22.24
CA THR A 12 3.70 -12.15 -22.75
C THR A 12 3.03 -13.09 -21.75
N ARG A 13 3.79 -13.97 -21.09
CA ARG A 13 3.26 -14.90 -20.08
C ARG A 13 2.74 -14.17 -18.84
N ALA A 14 3.48 -13.15 -18.38
CA ALA A 14 3.06 -12.29 -17.27
C ALA A 14 1.74 -11.56 -17.61
N ARG A 15 1.63 -11.02 -18.83
CA ARG A 15 0.40 -10.37 -19.31
C ARG A 15 -0.80 -11.33 -19.37
N VAL A 16 -0.60 -12.58 -19.78
CA VAL A 16 -1.67 -13.61 -19.80
C VAL A 16 -2.16 -13.94 -18.40
N ALA A 17 -1.28 -14.20 -17.45
CA ALA A 17 -1.71 -14.51 -16.09
C ALA A 17 -2.29 -13.30 -15.34
N ARG A 18 -1.85 -12.08 -15.66
CA ARG A 18 -2.50 -10.84 -15.20
C ARG A 18 -3.96 -10.73 -15.67
N LEU A 19 -4.26 -11.03 -16.93
CA LEU A 19 -5.64 -11.01 -17.43
C LEU A 19 -6.53 -12.05 -16.74
N ILE A 20 -5.97 -13.20 -16.35
CA ILE A 20 -6.68 -14.22 -15.57
C ILE A 20 -6.92 -13.73 -14.13
N LEU A 21 -5.97 -13.01 -13.54
CA LEU A 21 -6.09 -12.42 -12.22
C LEU A 21 -7.18 -11.32 -12.17
N GLU A 22 -7.22 -10.44 -13.17
CA GLU A 22 -8.14 -9.28 -13.24
C GLU A 22 -9.57 -9.67 -13.60
N HIS A 23 -9.76 -10.64 -14.50
CA HIS A 23 -11.09 -11.01 -15.01
C HIS A 23 -11.68 -12.27 -14.35
N GLY A 24 -10.95 -12.89 -13.42
CA GLY A 24 -11.32 -14.17 -12.85
C GLY A 24 -11.20 -15.30 -13.88
N PRO A 25 -11.93 -16.42 -13.70
CA PRO A 25 -11.85 -17.54 -14.63
C PRO A 25 -12.13 -17.11 -16.07
N VAL A 26 -11.22 -17.40 -16.99
CA VAL A 26 -11.33 -17.00 -18.42
C VAL A 26 -10.91 -18.12 -19.37
N THR A 27 -11.39 -18.07 -20.61
CA THR A 27 -11.07 -19.08 -21.63
C THR A 27 -9.87 -18.69 -22.48
N ALA A 28 -9.20 -19.68 -23.08
CA ALA A 28 -8.05 -19.44 -23.96
C ALA A 28 -8.40 -18.60 -25.20
N SER A 29 -9.62 -18.70 -25.74
CA SER A 29 -10.07 -17.88 -26.88
C SER A 29 -10.20 -16.40 -26.49
N THR A 30 -10.82 -16.12 -25.33
CA THR A 30 -10.95 -14.75 -24.82
C THR A 30 -9.59 -14.13 -24.53
N LEU A 31 -8.64 -14.92 -23.99
CA LEU A 31 -7.28 -14.45 -23.76
C LEU A 31 -6.53 -14.17 -25.07
N GLY A 32 -6.66 -15.05 -26.08
CA GLY A 32 -6.03 -14.87 -27.38
C GLY A 32 -6.47 -13.58 -28.08
N GLU A 33 -7.77 -13.29 -28.05
CA GLU A 33 -8.35 -12.05 -28.60
C GLU A 33 -7.82 -10.79 -27.91
N ARG A 34 -7.72 -10.80 -26.58
CA ARG A 34 -7.27 -9.64 -25.78
C ARG A 34 -5.77 -9.37 -25.88
N VAL A 35 -4.96 -10.41 -26.04
CA VAL A 35 -3.49 -10.28 -26.13
C VAL A 35 -3.04 -10.12 -27.59
N GLY A 36 -3.91 -10.39 -28.57
CA GLY A 36 -3.58 -10.33 -30.00
C GLY A 36 -2.75 -11.52 -30.47
N LEU A 37 -2.93 -12.69 -29.86
CA LEU A 37 -2.16 -13.90 -30.12
C LEU A 37 -2.99 -14.99 -30.78
N THR A 38 -2.33 -15.84 -31.57
CA THR A 38 -2.98 -17.02 -32.14
C THR A 38 -3.38 -18.02 -31.03
N PRO A 39 -4.42 -18.85 -31.26
CA PRO A 39 -4.81 -19.88 -30.31
C PRO A 39 -3.70 -20.89 -29.97
N ALA A 40 -2.72 -21.08 -30.85
CA ALA A 40 -1.57 -21.95 -30.58
C ALA A 40 -0.56 -21.28 -29.64
N ALA A 41 -0.26 -19.99 -29.85
CA ALA A 41 0.65 -19.22 -29.01
C ALA A 41 0.12 -19.08 -27.57
N ILE A 42 -1.17 -18.76 -27.42
CA ILE A 42 -1.76 -18.62 -26.07
C ILE A 42 -1.75 -19.93 -25.29
N ARG A 43 -1.96 -21.08 -25.96
CA ARG A 43 -1.91 -22.39 -25.30
C ARG A 43 -0.53 -22.71 -24.75
N ARG A 44 0.55 -22.39 -25.49
CA ARG A 44 1.93 -22.57 -25.00
C ARG A 44 2.18 -21.81 -23.70
N HIS A 45 1.69 -20.57 -23.60
CA HIS A 45 1.81 -19.78 -22.37
C HIS A 45 0.96 -20.34 -21.22
N LEU A 46 -0.26 -20.78 -21.51
CA LEU A 46 -1.15 -21.40 -20.52
C LEU A 46 -0.57 -22.73 -20.00
N ASP A 47 0.00 -23.55 -20.86
CA ASP A 47 0.61 -24.82 -20.48
C ASP A 47 1.83 -24.59 -19.59
N ALA A 48 2.63 -23.56 -19.86
CA ALA A 48 3.75 -23.17 -19.00
C ALA A 48 3.26 -22.66 -17.63
N LEU A 49 2.25 -21.79 -17.61
CA LEU A 49 1.66 -21.30 -16.35
C LEU A 49 1.00 -22.42 -15.51
N LEU A 50 0.44 -23.44 -16.16
CA LEU A 50 -0.06 -24.64 -15.49
C LEU A 50 1.07 -25.48 -14.90
N ALA A 51 2.16 -25.67 -15.66
CA ALA A 51 3.34 -26.40 -15.19
C ALA A 51 4.00 -25.69 -14.00
N ASP A 52 4.02 -24.36 -14.01
CA ASP A 52 4.54 -23.52 -12.93
C ASP A 52 3.57 -23.43 -11.72
N GLY A 53 2.38 -24.04 -11.78
CA GLY A 53 1.38 -24.02 -10.70
C GLY A 53 0.71 -22.65 -10.48
N MET A 54 0.93 -21.69 -11.38
CA MET A 54 0.46 -20.31 -11.28
C MET A 54 -1.04 -20.16 -11.62
N ILE A 55 -1.57 -21.09 -12.43
CA ILE A 55 -2.98 -21.14 -12.82
C ILE A 55 -3.50 -22.57 -12.67
N GLU A 56 -4.82 -22.70 -12.59
CA GLU A 56 -5.51 -23.99 -12.54
C GLU A 56 -6.66 -24.04 -13.57
N VAL A 57 -7.00 -25.26 -14.01
CA VAL A 57 -8.13 -25.48 -14.91
C VAL A 57 -9.41 -25.71 -14.11
N ARG A 58 -10.39 -24.81 -14.27
CA ARG A 58 -11.75 -24.98 -13.77
C ARG A 58 -12.68 -25.49 -14.87
N LYS A 59 -13.57 -26.43 -14.50
CA LYS A 59 -14.70 -26.82 -15.35
C LYS A 59 -15.83 -25.80 -15.17
N ALA A 60 -16.55 -25.50 -16.25
CA ALA A 60 -17.72 -24.62 -16.17
C ALA A 60 -18.73 -25.17 -15.15
N ARG A 61 -19.16 -24.35 -14.19
CA ARG A 61 -20.17 -24.73 -13.18
C ARG A 61 -21.61 -24.68 -13.71
N THR A 62 -21.82 -24.19 -14.93
CA THR A 62 -23.15 -24.05 -15.52
C THR A 62 -23.42 -25.17 -16.54
N PRO A 63 -24.59 -25.83 -16.51
CA PRO A 63 -25.03 -26.65 -17.62
C PRO A 63 -25.36 -25.71 -18.78
N GLN A 64 -24.43 -25.57 -19.74
CA GLN A 64 -24.69 -24.73 -20.89
C GLN A 64 -25.85 -25.33 -21.69
N THR A 65 -26.98 -24.65 -21.67
CA THR A 65 -28.07 -24.82 -22.62
C THR A 65 -27.51 -24.81 -24.05
N ARG A 66 -27.73 -25.94 -24.74
CA ARG A 66 -27.63 -26.18 -26.19
C ARG A 66 -26.77 -25.17 -26.98
N ARG A 67 -25.51 -25.52 -27.27
CA ARG A 67 -24.82 -25.12 -28.51
C ARG A 67 -23.55 -25.95 -28.76
N GLY A 68 -23.59 -26.77 -29.81
CA GLY A 68 -22.43 -27.18 -30.60
C GLY A 68 -21.74 -28.50 -30.22
N ARG A 69 -21.42 -29.30 -31.24
CA ARG A 69 -20.51 -30.45 -31.18
C ARG A 69 -19.09 -29.94 -30.91
N GLY A 70 -18.51 -30.23 -29.74
CA GLY A 70 -17.14 -29.85 -29.37
C GLY A 70 -16.80 -30.17 -27.92
N ARG A 71 -15.50 -30.37 -27.62
CA ARG A 71 -15.00 -30.59 -26.24
C ARG A 71 -15.30 -29.33 -25.40
N PRO A 72 -15.80 -29.46 -24.15
CA PRO A 72 -16.12 -28.32 -23.30
C PRO A 72 -14.93 -27.35 -23.17
N ALA A 73 -15.21 -26.05 -23.20
CA ALA A 73 -14.17 -25.02 -23.04
C ALA A 73 -13.55 -25.11 -21.64
N LYS A 74 -12.21 -25.17 -21.58
CA LYS A 74 -11.45 -25.07 -20.34
C LYS A 74 -11.43 -23.62 -19.87
N TRP A 75 -11.70 -23.40 -18.60
CA TRP A 75 -11.55 -22.11 -17.95
C TRP A 75 -10.28 -22.14 -17.11
N PHE A 76 -9.50 -21.07 -17.15
CA PHE A 76 -8.26 -20.92 -16.41
C PHE A 76 -8.46 -19.88 -15.32
N ALA A 77 -8.09 -20.20 -14.08
CA ALA A 77 -8.13 -19.31 -12.94
C ALA A 77 -6.75 -19.20 -12.30
N ILE A 78 -6.42 -18.04 -11.72
CA ILE A 78 -5.17 -17.86 -10.99
C ILE A 78 -5.23 -18.68 -9.69
N THR A 79 -4.13 -19.34 -9.32
CA THR A 79 -3.96 -19.98 -8.02
C THR A 79 -3.48 -18.98 -6.98
N ASP A 80 -3.47 -19.36 -5.70
CA ASP A 80 -2.90 -18.53 -4.64
C ASP A 80 -1.38 -18.34 -4.83
N ALA A 81 -0.68 -19.39 -5.26
CA ALA A 81 0.74 -19.31 -5.62
C ALA A 81 0.98 -18.35 -6.80
N GLY A 82 0.13 -18.42 -7.83
CA GLY A 82 0.15 -17.47 -8.94
C GLY A 82 -0.05 -16.04 -8.48
N ARG A 83 -1.04 -15.80 -7.61
CA ARG A 83 -1.33 -14.49 -7.05
C ARG A 83 -0.14 -13.91 -6.28
N SER A 84 0.53 -14.71 -5.44
CA SER A 84 1.70 -14.29 -4.66
C SER A 84 2.90 -13.95 -5.55
N ALA A 85 3.19 -14.75 -6.58
CA ALA A 85 4.33 -14.50 -7.47
C ALA A 85 4.22 -13.20 -8.30
N PHE A 86 3.00 -12.74 -8.62
CA PHE A 86 2.82 -11.43 -9.25
C PHE A 86 3.13 -10.26 -8.32
N VAL A 87 2.79 -10.39 -7.03
CA VAL A 87 3.08 -9.35 -6.03
C VAL A 87 4.59 -9.16 -5.91
N HIS A 88 5.35 -10.27 -5.84
CA HIS A 88 6.80 -10.21 -5.68
C HIS A 88 7.55 -9.67 -6.90
N ALA A 89 7.11 -9.95 -8.13
CA ALA A 89 7.80 -9.47 -9.34
C ALA A 89 7.75 -7.94 -9.52
N TYR A 90 6.66 -7.29 -9.09
CA TYR A 90 6.56 -5.83 -9.15
C TYR A 90 7.37 -5.17 -8.04
N ASP A 91 7.37 -5.77 -6.85
CA ASP A 91 8.19 -5.29 -5.74
C ASP A 91 9.68 -5.37 -6.11
N ASP A 92 10.14 -6.47 -6.73
CA ASP A 92 11.52 -6.61 -7.21
C ASP A 92 11.90 -5.55 -8.23
N LEU A 93 11.01 -5.26 -9.20
CA LEU A 93 11.24 -4.21 -10.20
C LEU A 93 11.29 -2.83 -9.56
N ALA A 94 10.37 -2.52 -8.64
CA ALA A 94 10.32 -1.26 -7.93
C ALA A 94 11.58 -1.07 -7.07
N THR A 95 11.99 -2.10 -6.33
CA THR A 95 13.23 -2.12 -5.56
C THR A 95 14.44 -1.89 -6.46
N SER A 96 14.53 -2.59 -7.59
CA SER A 96 15.63 -2.39 -8.54
C SER A 96 15.67 -0.97 -9.13
N ALA A 97 14.51 -0.37 -9.39
CA ALA A 97 14.42 0.99 -9.92
C ALA A 97 14.87 2.03 -8.87
N LEU A 98 14.46 1.87 -7.62
CA LEU A 98 14.89 2.74 -6.52
C LEU A 98 16.37 2.57 -6.20
N ARG A 99 16.90 1.35 -6.29
CA ARG A 99 18.34 1.10 -6.14
C ARG A 99 19.13 1.80 -7.23
N PHE A 100 18.71 1.67 -8.49
CA PHE A 100 19.32 2.40 -9.60
C PHE A 100 19.28 3.92 -9.39
N LEU A 101 18.16 4.46 -8.89
CA LEU A 101 18.03 5.88 -8.57
C LEU A 101 19.00 6.31 -7.45
N ALA A 102 19.10 5.50 -6.40
CA ALA A 102 20.03 5.74 -5.29
C ALA A 102 21.50 5.71 -5.76
N GLU A 103 21.86 4.76 -6.63
CA GLU A 103 23.21 4.61 -7.16
C GLU A 103 23.60 5.73 -8.14
N THR A 104 22.66 6.18 -8.97
CA THR A 104 22.95 7.14 -10.05
C THR A 104 22.82 8.59 -9.64
N VAL A 105 21.85 8.91 -8.77
CA VAL A 105 21.55 10.29 -8.34
C VAL A 105 21.89 10.48 -6.87
N GLY A 106 21.62 9.47 -6.02
CA GLY A 106 21.87 9.51 -4.58
C GLY A 106 20.61 9.27 -3.76
N GLU A 107 20.79 9.00 -2.46
CA GLU A 107 19.69 8.71 -1.53
C GLU A 107 18.67 9.85 -1.40
N HIS A 108 19.10 11.11 -1.58
CA HIS A 108 18.21 12.26 -1.55
C HIS A 108 17.12 12.21 -2.64
N ALA A 109 17.43 11.62 -3.80
CA ALA A 109 16.47 11.45 -4.88
C ALA A 109 15.41 10.39 -4.54
N VAL A 110 15.78 9.35 -3.80
CA VAL A 110 14.82 8.37 -3.26
C VAL A 110 13.88 9.05 -2.25
N ALA A 111 14.41 9.91 -1.37
CA ALA A 111 13.59 10.67 -0.43
C ALA A 111 12.63 11.64 -1.14
N GLU A 112 13.08 12.31 -2.21
CA GLU A 112 12.23 13.18 -3.02
C GLU A 112 11.13 12.39 -3.75
N PHE A 113 11.49 11.24 -4.34
CA PHE A 113 10.53 10.33 -4.95
C PHE A 113 9.47 9.87 -3.95
N ALA A 114 9.87 9.45 -2.75
CA ALA A 114 8.97 9.04 -1.69
C ALA A 114 7.99 10.16 -1.29
N ARG A 115 8.50 11.39 -1.08
CA ARG A 115 7.66 12.56 -0.79
C ARG A 115 6.68 12.86 -1.91
N ARG A 116 7.09 12.74 -3.17
CA ARG A 116 6.21 12.97 -4.33
C ARG A 116 5.10 11.91 -4.42
N GLN A 117 5.43 10.64 -4.24
CA GLN A 117 4.45 9.54 -4.21
C GLN A 117 3.40 9.76 -3.11
N ILE A 118 3.85 10.12 -1.91
CA ILE A 118 2.95 10.36 -0.78
C ILE A 118 2.15 11.66 -0.95
N ALA A 119 2.71 12.71 -1.56
CA ALA A 119 1.99 13.96 -1.82
C ALA A 119 0.73 13.73 -2.68
N ASP A 120 0.77 12.78 -3.61
CA ASP A 120 -0.39 12.42 -4.45
C ASP A 120 -1.50 11.76 -3.61
N LEU A 121 -1.13 10.87 -2.69
CA LEU A 121 -2.04 10.27 -1.73
C LEU A 121 -2.59 11.31 -0.75
N GLU A 122 -1.73 12.20 -0.23
CA GLU A 122 -2.11 13.29 0.66
C GLU A 122 -3.16 14.21 0.01
N ARG A 123 -2.99 14.58 -1.26
CA ARG A 123 -3.97 15.40 -2.00
C ARG A 123 -5.34 14.74 -2.09
N ARG A 124 -5.39 13.42 -2.26
CA ARG A 124 -6.66 12.66 -2.31
C ARG A 124 -7.35 12.58 -0.95
N TYR A 125 -6.59 12.41 0.12
CA TYR A 125 -7.16 12.21 1.46
C TYR A 125 -7.51 13.50 2.18
N ARG A 126 -6.76 14.57 1.91
CA ARG A 126 -6.93 15.88 2.55
C ARG A 126 -8.39 16.37 2.58
N PRO A 127 -9.17 16.41 1.48
CA PRO A 127 -10.55 16.91 1.55
C PRO A 127 -11.40 16.07 2.52
N VAL A 128 -11.34 14.74 2.42
CA VAL A 128 -12.11 13.81 3.25
C VAL A 128 -11.74 13.93 4.73
N VAL A 129 -10.44 14.01 5.05
CA VAL A 129 -9.96 14.12 6.43
C VAL A 129 -10.25 15.50 7.03
N GLN A 130 -10.21 16.57 6.25
CA GLN A 130 -10.43 17.93 6.75
C GLN A 130 -11.91 18.25 6.97
N GLU A 131 -12.81 17.65 6.19
CA GLU A 131 -14.27 17.74 6.39
C GLU A 131 -14.72 17.05 7.69
N ALA A 132 -13.99 16.03 8.15
CA ALA A 132 -14.30 15.33 9.39
C ALA A 132 -14.00 16.19 10.64
N PRO A 133 -14.84 16.10 11.69
CA PRO A 133 -14.57 16.72 12.98
C PRO A 133 -13.19 16.28 13.53
N PRO A 134 -12.46 17.14 14.27
CA PRO A 134 -11.09 16.85 14.72
C PRO A 134 -10.89 15.51 15.46
N HIS A 135 -11.90 15.05 16.20
CA HIS A 135 -11.91 13.80 16.96
C HIS A 135 -12.22 12.55 16.10
N GLN A 136 -12.55 12.72 14.81
CA GLN A 136 -12.83 11.61 13.88
C GLN A 136 -11.74 11.48 12.80
N ARG A 137 -10.82 12.43 12.72
CA ARG A 137 -9.83 12.50 11.62
C ARG A 137 -8.94 11.27 11.51
N VAL A 138 -8.53 10.68 12.62
CA VAL A 138 -7.71 9.45 12.61
C VAL A 138 -8.51 8.28 12.04
N ARG A 139 -9.79 8.14 12.45
CA ARG A 139 -10.70 7.14 11.89
C ARG A 139 -10.94 7.35 10.41
N THR A 140 -11.23 8.58 9.98
CA THR A 140 -11.45 8.91 8.55
C THR A 140 -10.19 8.63 7.72
N LEU A 141 -9.01 8.94 8.24
CA LEU A 141 -7.74 8.59 7.59
C LEU A 141 -7.56 7.07 7.48
N ALA A 142 -7.90 6.31 8.51
CA ALA A 142 -7.85 4.84 8.49
C ALA A 142 -8.82 4.23 7.45
N GLU A 143 -10.01 4.79 7.29
CA GLU A 143 -10.99 4.37 6.29
C GLU A 143 -10.49 4.66 4.86
N ALA A 144 -9.89 5.84 4.63
CA ALA A 144 -9.29 6.20 3.35
C ALA A 144 -8.12 5.26 3.00
N LEU A 145 -7.21 5.02 3.95
CA LEU A 145 -6.10 4.07 3.78
C LEU A 145 -6.59 2.64 3.51
N SER A 146 -7.65 2.20 4.19
CA SER A 146 -8.25 0.88 3.95
C SER A 146 -8.81 0.74 2.55
N SER A 147 -9.42 1.80 2.02
CA SER A 147 -9.93 1.83 0.64
C SER A 147 -8.82 1.68 -0.40
N ASP A 148 -7.61 2.11 -0.06
CA ASP A 148 -6.39 1.95 -0.86
C ASP A 148 -5.60 0.67 -0.51
N GLY A 149 -6.17 -0.23 0.29
CA GLY A 149 -5.62 -1.57 0.54
C GLY A 149 -4.64 -1.68 1.71
N TYR A 150 -4.55 -0.69 2.59
CA TYR A 150 -3.67 -0.75 3.78
C TYR A 150 -4.28 -1.50 4.97
N ALA A 151 -5.54 -1.95 4.88
CA ALA A 151 -6.26 -2.60 5.97
C ALA A 151 -6.04 -1.88 7.32
N ALA A 152 -6.42 -0.61 7.38
CA ALA A 152 -6.09 0.28 8.47
C ALA A 152 -7.23 0.46 9.47
N ALA A 153 -6.88 0.69 10.72
CA ALA A 153 -7.82 0.93 11.81
C ALA A 153 -7.32 2.05 12.73
N ALA A 154 -8.27 2.78 13.33
CA ALA A 154 -8.00 3.73 14.40
C ALA A 154 -8.32 3.09 15.76
N ALA A 155 -7.45 3.29 16.74
CA ALA A 155 -7.62 2.81 18.11
C ALA A 155 -7.24 3.92 19.11
N GLN A 156 -7.67 3.77 20.36
CA GLN A 156 -7.17 4.64 21.43
C GLN A 156 -5.77 4.18 21.86
N ALA A 157 -4.85 5.12 22.04
CA ALA A 157 -3.51 4.79 22.51
C ALA A 157 -3.53 4.36 23.99
N PRO A 158 -2.69 3.39 24.39
CA PRO A 158 -2.56 3.01 25.79
C PRO A 158 -2.16 4.17 26.72
N ARG A 159 -2.66 4.17 27.97
CA ARG A 159 -2.19 5.08 29.02
C ARG A 159 -0.80 4.67 29.52
N PRO A 160 0.06 5.60 29.98
CA PRO A 160 -0.20 7.02 30.27
C PRO A 160 -0.04 7.99 29.08
N GLY A 161 0.30 7.51 27.87
CA GLY A 161 0.57 8.38 26.71
C GLY A 161 -0.66 9.08 26.13
N GLY A 162 -1.83 8.42 26.15
CA GLY A 162 -3.06 8.99 25.60
C GLY A 162 -2.97 9.29 24.09
N GLY A 163 -4.03 9.86 23.54
CA GLY A 163 -4.15 10.10 22.09
C GLY A 163 -4.67 8.88 21.35
N GLU A 164 -4.41 8.83 20.05
CA GLU A 164 -4.95 7.80 19.16
C GLU A 164 -3.79 7.02 18.51
N GLN A 165 -4.12 5.86 17.95
CA GLN A 165 -3.23 5.06 17.13
C GLN A 165 -3.87 4.82 15.78
N LEU A 166 -3.08 5.00 14.73
CA LEU A 166 -3.38 4.55 13.39
C LEU A 166 -2.57 3.27 13.13
N CYS A 167 -3.28 2.15 12.97
CA CYS A 167 -2.70 0.83 12.75
C CYS A 167 -2.94 0.41 11.30
N GLN A 168 -1.93 -0.05 10.58
CA GLN A 168 -2.05 -0.63 9.24
C GLN A 168 -1.67 -2.11 9.31
N HIS A 169 -2.63 -3.01 9.05
CA HIS A 169 -2.42 -4.45 9.06
C HIS A 169 -1.85 -4.98 7.74
N HIS A 170 -1.82 -4.14 6.70
CA HIS A 170 -1.21 -4.44 5.42
C HIS A 170 -0.51 -3.20 4.89
N CYS A 171 0.67 -3.36 4.31
CA CYS A 171 1.37 -2.27 3.63
C CYS A 171 1.73 -2.75 2.21
N PRO A 172 1.08 -2.20 1.17
CA PRO A 172 1.30 -2.61 -0.22
C PRO A 172 2.73 -2.45 -0.72
N VAL A 173 3.56 -1.63 -0.04
CA VAL A 173 4.95 -1.37 -0.39
C VAL A 173 5.92 -1.87 0.68
N ALA A 174 5.49 -2.78 1.57
CA ALA A 174 6.30 -3.25 2.70
C ALA A 174 7.66 -3.80 2.26
N HIS A 175 7.69 -4.57 1.17
CA HIS A 175 8.92 -5.18 0.65
C HIS A 175 9.92 -4.12 0.17
N VAL A 176 9.43 -3.12 -0.58
CA VAL A 176 10.26 -2.01 -1.08
C VAL A 176 10.72 -1.12 0.07
N ALA A 177 9.83 -0.83 1.03
CA ALA A 177 10.12 0.01 2.19
C ALA A 177 11.11 -0.62 3.18
N ALA A 178 11.32 -1.95 3.12
CA ALA A 178 12.34 -2.63 3.92
C ALA A 178 13.77 -2.23 3.50
N GLU A 179 13.99 -1.95 2.21
CA GLU A 179 15.27 -1.45 1.68
C GLU A 179 15.31 0.08 1.61
N PHE A 180 14.15 0.73 1.43
CA PHE A 180 14.03 2.19 1.31
C PHE A 180 13.09 2.79 2.37
N PRO A 181 13.57 2.98 3.63
CA PRO A 181 12.77 3.53 4.74
C PRO A 181 12.19 4.92 4.49
N GLN A 182 12.75 5.68 3.53
CA GLN A 182 12.27 7.00 3.12
C GLN A 182 10.78 6.98 2.74
N LEU A 183 10.25 5.83 2.29
CA LEU A 183 8.82 5.63 2.02
C LEU A 183 7.97 5.73 3.30
N CYS A 184 8.41 5.08 4.38
CA CYS A 184 7.73 5.14 5.68
C CYS A 184 7.87 6.51 6.35
N GLU A 185 9.01 7.17 6.18
CA GLU A 185 9.25 8.52 6.67
C GLU A 185 8.31 9.53 6.01
N ALA A 186 8.26 9.54 4.67
CA ALA A 186 7.38 10.42 3.90
C ALA A 186 5.90 10.21 4.26
N GLU A 187 5.47 8.96 4.44
CA GLU A 187 4.12 8.63 4.89
C GLU A 187 3.82 9.22 6.28
N THR A 188 4.76 9.06 7.22
CA THR A 188 4.62 9.58 8.59
C THR A 188 4.52 11.10 8.61
N GLU A 189 5.35 11.80 7.82
CA GLU A 189 5.25 13.25 7.67
C GLU A 189 3.89 13.69 7.10
N ALA A 190 3.37 12.97 6.11
CA ALA A 190 2.07 13.27 5.52
C ALA A 190 0.92 13.03 6.50
N PHE A 191 0.98 11.98 7.33
CA PHE A 191 -0.01 11.75 8.39
C PHE A 191 -0.02 12.92 9.38
N SER A 192 1.16 13.42 9.79
CA SER A 192 1.27 14.63 10.62
C SER A 192 0.52 15.82 10.00
N ARG A 193 0.76 16.10 8.71
CA ARG A 193 0.12 17.20 7.98
C ARG A 193 -1.38 17.01 7.77
N LEU A 194 -1.83 15.78 7.51
CA LEU A 194 -3.25 15.46 7.31
C LEU A 194 -4.05 15.61 8.61
N LEU A 195 -3.49 15.14 9.72
CA LEU A 195 -4.17 15.18 11.02
C LEU A 195 -4.02 16.54 11.72
N GLY A 196 -2.98 17.29 11.38
CA GLY A 196 -2.63 18.57 12.02
C GLY A 196 -2.18 18.38 13.47
N THR A 197 -1.54 17.25 13.75
CA THR A 197 -1.05 16.86 15.09
C THR A 197 0.25 16.09 14.93
N PRO A 198 1.21 16.25 15.85
CA PRO A 198 2.41 15.43 15.86
C PRO A 198 2.08 13.94 15.89
N VAL A 199 2.78 13.18 15.05
CA VAL A 199 2.68 11.72 14.99
C VAL A 199 4.05 11.09 15.16
N GLN A 200 4.08 9.87 15.68
CA GLN A 200 5.30 9.09 15.82
C GLN A 200 5.07 7.67 15.33
N ARG A 201 5.93 7.20 14.42
CA ARG A 201 5.94 5.79 14.01
C ARG A 201 6.55 4.94 15.11
N LEU A 202 5.81 3.95 15.60
CA LEU A 202 6.23 3.04 16.67
C LEU A 202 6.68 1.67 16.14
N ALA A 203 6.05 1.19 15.06
CA ALA A 203 6.30 -0.12 14.47
C ALA A 203 6.03 -0.06 12.96
N THR A 204 6.71 -0.90 12.17
CA THR A 204 6.51 -1.01 10.73
C THR A 204 6.66 -2.45 10.24
N ILE A 205 5.74 -2.86 9.35
CA ILE A 205 5.82 -4.16 8.67
C ILE A 205 7.14 -4.28 7.88
N ALA A 206 7.63 -3.18 7.31
CA ALA A 206 8.91 -3.13 6.58
C ALA A 206 10.12 -3.55 7.43
N HIS A 207 10.09 -3.30 8.75
CA HIS A 207 11.16 -3.71 9.68
C HIS A 207 10.86 -5.05 10.37
N GLY A 208 9.87 -5.80 9.90
CA GLY A 208 9.53 -7.13 10.41
C GLY A 208 8.48 -7.17 11.51
N ASP A 209 7.85 -6.05 11.85
CA ASP A 209 6.70 -6.04 12.76
C ASP A 209 5.45 -6.64 12.09
N GLY A 210 4.50 -7.13 12.87
CA GLY A 210 3.24 -7.65 12.33
C GLY A 210 2.27 -6.56 11.84
N ILE A 211 2.43 -5.31 12.31
CA ILE A 211 1.48 -4.20 12.09
C ILE A 211 2.27 -2.88 12.08
N CYS A 212 2.03 -1.99 11.11
CA CYS A 212 2.54 -0.62 11.22
C CYS A 212 1.70 0.14 12.25
N THR A 213 2.34 0.73 13.26
CA THR A 213 1.63 1.49 14.30
C THR A 213 2.15 2.91 14.33
N THR A 214 1.27 3.88 14.11
CA THR A 214 1.58 5.31 14.24
C THR A 214 0.79 5.89 15.42
N HIS A 215 1.49 6.41 16.41
CA HIS A 215 0.88 7.17 17.50
C HIS A 215 0.54 8.58 17.02
N VAL A 216 -0.64 9.05 17.41
CA VAL A 216 -1.13 10.40 17.14
C VAL A 216 -1.29 11.10 18.49
N SER A 217 -0.53 12.17 18.68
CA SER A 217 -0.52 12.89 19.95
C SER A 217 -1.91 13.46 20.29
N PRO A 218 -2.33 13.44 21.57
CA PRO A 218 -3.57 14.08 21.98
C PRO A 218 -3.57 15.56 21.60
N ARG A 219 -4.67 16.04 21.03
CA ARG A 219 -4.83 17.45 20.64
C ARG A 219 -4.70 18.41 21.83
N SER A 220 -5.03 17.97 23.03
CA SER A 220 -4.90 18.77 24.26
C SER A 220 -3.45 19.09 24.62
N LEU A 221 -2.48 18.32 24.13
CA LEU A 221 -1.06 18.61 24.30
C LEU A 221 -0.51 19.52 23.18
N CYS A 222 -1.34 19.82 22.18
CA CYS A 222 -0.96 20.58 20.99
C CYS A 222 -1.38 22.07 21.04
N GLY A 223 -1.94 22.57 22.15
CA GLY A 223 -2.16 24.00 22.43
C GLY A 223 -2.10 24.26 23.95
N THR A 224 -1.56 25.35 24.50
CA THR A 224 -1.27 26.71 24.00
C THR A 224 0.20 27.13 24.29
N GLY A 225 0.84 27.80 23.33
CA GLY A 225 2.09 28.55 23.50
C GLY A 225 1.85 30.07 23.48
N ASP A 226 0.68 30.54 23.92
CA ASP A 226 0.29 31.97 23.95
C ASP A 226 -0.81 32.23 25.01
N GLU A 227 -0.60 31.78 26.24
CA GLU A 227 -1.29 32.34 27.41
C GLU A 227 -0.22 32.85 28.37
N GLU A 228 -0.08 34.17 28.44
CA GLU A 228 0.65 34.89 29.48
C GLU A 228 0.28 34.32 30.85
N ARG A 229 1.26 33.71 31.51
CA ARG A 229 1.21 33.57 32.97
C ARG A 229 1.06 34.98 33.56
N PRO A 230 0.00 35.31 34.31
CA PRO A 230 0.06 36.47 35.17
C PRO A 230 1.18 36.20 36.17
N LEU A 231 2.24 36.99 36.09
CA LEU A 231 3.17 37.16 37.19
C LEU A 231 2.38 37.82 38.32
N ASN A 232 1.81 37.01 39.21
CA ASN A 232 1.46 37.49 40.55
C ASN A 232 2.78 37.81 41.26
N GLY A 233 3.26 39.03 41.04
CA GLY A 233 4.15 39.70 41.98
C GLY A 233 3.27 40.35 43.03
N ASP A 234 3.02 39.65 44.13
CA ASP A 234 2.63 40.31 45.36
C ASP A 234 3.89 40.53 46.18
N GLU A 235 4.17 41.81 46.33
CA GLU A 235 5.34 42.42 46.93
C GLU A 235 5.50 42.03 48.40
N GLU A 236 6.74 41.68 48.73
CA GLU A 236 7.31 41.73 50.06
C GLU A 236 7.09 43.13 50.66
N SER A 237 6.17 43.27 51.60
CA SER A 237 6.19 44.41 52.54
C SER A 237 6.77 43.93 53.88
N GLY A 238 8.10 43.95 53.95
CA GLY A 238 8.81 44.09 55.21
C GLY A 238 8.62 45.51 55.73
N GLY A 239 8.14 45.65 56.97
CA GLY A 239 7.86 46.96 57.57
C GLY A 239 7.55 46.89 59.06
N THR A 240 8.62 46.69 59.84
CA THR A 240 8.86 46.83 61.29
C THR A 240 8.04 47.87 62.09
N SER A 241 7.91 47.58 63.40
CA SER A 241 7.64 48.46 64.57
C SER A 241 6.16 48.81 64.84
N LEU A 242 5.60 48.73 66.05
CA LEU A 242 6.08 48.73 67.45
C LEU A 242 5.12 47.88 68.29
#